data_AF-A0A5U8V9V1-F1
#
_entry.id   AF-A0A5U8V9V1-F1
#
_cell.length_a   1.000
_cell.length_b   1.000
_cell.length_c   1.000
_cell.angle_alpha   90.00
_cell.angle_beta   90.00
_cell.angle_gamma   90.00
#
_symmetry.space_group_name_H-M   'P 1'
#
loop_
_entity.id
_entity.type
_entity.pdbx_description
1 polymer ?
#
loop_
_entity_poly.entity_id
_entity_poly.type
_entity_poly.pdbx_seq_one_letter_code
_entity_poly.pdbx_strand_id
1 'polypeptide(L)'
;SRNGESLLAGSMQDGVRIARENPDSGVVVRIVGDGRPWNPVAITGGRVWGDIPDSNVQPGAGNGEPVTAEILAQRQAEEAVRRETERRADEIVRKMAEDKSDLPEEKTAQAVREIAGQEQDRMTPP
;
A
#
# COMPACT_ATOMS: atom_id res chain seq x y z
N SER A 1 -7.91 -25.34 7.87
CA SER A 1 -8.59 -24.06 8.14
C SER A 1 -9.46 -23.71 6.95
N ARG A 2 -10.69 -23.29 7.21
CA ARG A 2 -11.67 -22.87 6.21
C ARG A 2 -11.96 -21.37 6.28
N ASN A 3 -11.72 -20.73 7.43
CA ASN A 3 -11.86 -19.29 7.64
C ASN A 3 -10.55 -18.50 7.52
N GLY A 4 -9.40 -19.18 7.29
CA GLY A 4 -8.11 -18.52 7.15
C GLY A 4 -7.37 -18.31 8.49
N GLU A 5 -7.90 -18.80 9.59
CA GLU A 5 -7.31 -18.69 10.93
C GLU A 5 -6.74 -20.02 11.42
N SER A 6 -5.76 -19.94 12.31
CA SER A 6 -5.19 -21.04 13.08
C SER A 6 -5.23 -20.71 14.56
N LEU A 7 -5.53 -21.69 15.40
CA LEU A 7 -5.53 -21.58 16.87
C LEU A 7 -4.46 -22.50 17.44
N LEU A 8 -3.79 -22.09 18.51
CA LEU A 8 -2.79 -22.93 19.18
C LEU A 8 -3.37 -23.57 20.44
N ALA A 9 -3.24 -24.89 20.54
CA ALA A 9 -3.56 -25.64 21.75
C ALA A 9 -2.28 -26.07 22.47
N GLY A 10 -2.27 -25.97 23.81
CA GLY A 10 -1.15 -26.41 24.64
C GLY A 10 -1.14 -27.92 24.93
N SER A 11 -2.21 -28.63 24.59
CA SER A 11 -2.35 -30.08 24.78
C SER A 11 -3.31 -30.69 23.75
N MET A 12 -3.29 -32.01 23.58
CA MET A 12 -4.17 -32.71 22.66
C MET A 12 -5.64 -32.59 23.07
N GLN A 13 -5.92 -32.67 24.37
CA GLN A 13 -7.26 -32.54 24.96
C GLN A 13 -7.82 -31.14 24.68
N ASP A 14 -7.00 -30.10 24.88
CA ASP A 14 -7.38 -28.74 24.50
C ASP A 14 -7.57 -28.59 23.00
N GLY A 15 -6.71 -29.23 22.20
CA GLY A 15 -6.83 -29.21 20.74
C GLY A 15 -8.17 -29.74 20.25
N VAL A 16 -8.62 -30.88 20.81
CA VAL A 16 -9.93 -31.46 20.48
C VAL A 16 -11.08 -30.55 20.92
N ARG A 17 -10.99 -29.98 22.12
CA ARG A 17 -12.01 -29.04 22.63
C ARG A 17 -12.11 -27.80 21.73
N ILE A 18 -10.98 -27.17 21.43
CA ILE A 18 -10.89 -25.96 20.60
C ILE A 18 -11.39 -26.25 19.17
N ALA A 19 -11.03 -27.38 18.58
CA ALA A 19 -11.51 -27.75 17.24
C ALA A 19 -13.02 -27.97 17.19
N ARG A 20 -13.61 -28.50 18.27
CA ARG A 20 -15.07 -28.67 18.38
C ARG A 20 -15.79 -27.34 18.52
N GLU A 21 -15.20 -26.41 19.28
CA GLU A 21 -15.74 -25.06 19.48
C GLU A 21 -15.56 -24.16 18.25
N ASN A 22 -14.52 -24.43 17.44
CA ASN A 22 -14.15 -23.62 16.27
C ASN A 22 -14.00 -24.51 15.01
N PRO A 23 -15.11 -25.00 14.44
CA PRO A 23 -15.09 -26.01 13.37
C PRO A 23 -14.53 -25.49 12.03
N ASP A 24 -14.50 -24.17 11.82
CA ASP A 24 -13.97 -23.56 10.60
C ASP A 24 -12.50 -23.14 10.73
N SER A 25 -11.96 -23.07 11.95
CA SER A 25 -10.57 -22.70 12.22
C SER A 25 -9.62 -23.90 12.08
N GLY A 26 -8.38 -23.64 11.70
CA GLY A 26 -7.29 -24.62 11.85
C GLY A 26 -6.87 -24.72 13.31
N VAL A 27 -6.48 -25.91 13.77
CA VAL A 27 -5.96 -26.09 15.14
C VAL A 27 -4.57 -26.72 15.06
N VAL A 28 -3.60 -26.09 15.71
CA VAL A 28 -2.23 -26.58 15.86
C VAL A 28 -2.04 -26.98 17.32
N VAL A 29 -1.68 -28.24 17.57
CA VAL A 29 -1.43 -28.75 18.93
C VAL A 29 0.06 -28.76 19.20
N ARG A 30 0.49 -28.07 20.27
CA ARG A 30 1.86 -28.11 20.74
C ARG A 30 2.06 -29.35 21.63
N ILE A 31 2.88 -30.29 21.16
CA ILE A 31 3.19 -31.53 21.88
C ILE A 31 4.44 -31.35 22.75
N VAL A 32 5.47 -30.68 22.22
CA VAL A 32 6.75 -30.39 22.89
C VAL A 32 7.26 -29.01 22.45
N GLY A 33 8.00 -28.35 23.34
CA GLY A 33 8.65 -27.06 23.08
C GLY A 33 7.77 -25.86 23.41
N ASP A 34 8.38 -24.67 23.26
CA ASP A 34 7.75 -23.39 23.52
C ASP A 34 7.49 -22.60 22.22
N GLY A 35 6.59 -21.62 22.30
CA GLY A 35 6.29 -20.74 21.19
C GLY A 35 5.25 -21.27 20.20
N ARG A 36 5.24 -20.68 19.00
CA ARG A 36 4.28 -20.93 17.91
C ARG A 36 5.03 -21.07 16.59
N PRO A 37 4.58 -21.96 15.68
CA PRO A 37 5.09 -21.97 14.32
C PRO A 37 4.94 -20.60 13.66
N TRP A 38 6.02 -20.11 13.05
CA TRP A 38 6.03 -18.83 12.35
C TRP A 38 5.15 -18.85 11.09
N ASN A 39 4.95 -20.03 10.49
CA ASN A 39 4.14 -20.23 9.28
C ASN A 39 2.98 -21.21 9.56
N PRO A 40 1.85 -20.73 10.09
CA PRO A 40 0.67 -21.57 10.30
C PRO A 40 -0.01 -22.00 8.99
N VAL A 41 0.14 -21.24 7.89
CA VAL A 41 -0.51 -21.57 6.61
C VAL A 41 0.04 -22.86 6.02
N ALA A 42 1.33 -23.15 6.23
CA ALA A 42 1.92 -24.42 5.82
C ALA A 42 1.38 -25.64 6.60
N ILE A 43 0.76 -25.42 7.77
CA ILE A 43 0.26 -26.49 8.64
C ILE A 43 -1.24 -26.70 8.43
N THR A 44 -2.03 -25.64 8.55
CA THR A 44 -3.50 -25.74 8.54
C THR A 44 -4.15 -25.05 7.34
N GLY A 45 -3.40 -24.29 6.54
CA GLY A 45 -3.95 -23.37 5.54
C GLY A 45 -4.44 -22.02 6.10
N GLY A 46 -4.42 -21.82 7.42
CA GLY A 46 -4.77 -20.55 8.06
C GLY A 46 -3.57 -19.61 8.17
N ARG A 47 -3.67 -18.38 7.64
CA ARG A 47 -2.59 -17.39 7.60
C ARG A 47 -2.41 -16.61 8.90
N VAL A 48 -3.46 -16.51 9.72
CA VAL A 48 -3.48 -15.68 10.93
C VAL A 48 -3.62 -16.57 12.17
N TRP A 49 -2.98 -16.18 13.28
CA TRP A 49 -3.23 -16.78 14.59
C TRP A 49 -4.43 -16.10 15.25
N GLY A 50 -5.58 -16.79 15.35
CA GLY A 50 -6.85 -16.20 15.81
C GLY A 50 -6.96 -16.02 17.33
N ASP A 51 -6.04 -16.60 18.09
CA ASP A 51 -5.96 -16.51 19.56
C ASP A 51 -4.95 -15.47 20.05
N ILE A 52 -4.44 -14.64 19.13
CA ILE A 52 -3.57 -13.50 19.44
C ILE A 52 -4.35 -12.21 19.13
N PRO A 53 -4.54 -11.29 20.09
CA PRO A 53 -5.15 -10.00 19.79
C PRO A 53 -4.30 -9.24 18.77
N ASP A 54 -4.94 -8.53 17.83
CA ASP A 54 -4.33 -7.89 16.64
C ASP A 54 -2.99 -7.17 16.89
N SER A 55 -2.74 -6.65 18.10
CA SER A 55 -1.48 -6.00 18.48
C SER A 55 -0.26 -6.91 18.53
N ASN A 56 -0.41 -8.24 18.58
CA ASN A 56 0.70 -9.21 18.63
C ASN A 56 0.77 -10.12 17.39
N VAL A 57 -0.10 -9.89 16.39
CA VAL A 57 0.06 -10.51 15.07
C VAL A 57 1.26 -9.84 14.42
N GLN A 58 2.42 -10.51 14.43
CA GLN A 58 3.56 -10.04 13.64
C GLN A 58 3.11 -9.93 12.18
N PRO A 59 3.08 -8.71 11.60
CA PRO A 59 2.73 -8.54 10.20
C PRO A 59 3.88 -9.13 9.38
N GLY A 60 3.60 -10.18 8.61
CA GLY A 60 4.61 -10.72 7.70
C GLY A 60 4.39 -12.17 7.29
N ALA A 61 3.46 -12.38 6.36
CA ALA A 61 3.78 -13.27 5.25
C ALA A 61 4.97 -12.63 4.51
N GLY A 62 6.20 -12.89 4.98
CA GLY A 62 7.42 -12.24 4.55
C GLY A 62 8.25 -11.76 5.74
N ASN A 63 9.44 -12.33 5.90
CA ASN A 63 10.55 -11.92 6.78
C ASN A 63 10.12 -11.12 8.03
N GLY A 64 9.87 -11.84 9.11
CA GLY A 64 9.53 -11.29 10.42
C GLY A 64 10.67 -10.52 11.09
N GLU A 65 11.11 -9.42 10.49
CA GLU A 65 11.72 -8.36 11.27
C GLU A 65 10.59 -7.66 12.04
N PRO A 66 10.65 -7.64 13.39
CA PRO A 66 9.74 -6.80 14.15
C PRO A 66 9.90 -5.37 13.63
N VAL A 67 8.80 -4.62 13.50
CA VAL A 67 8.86 -3.18 13.24
C VAL A 67 9.59 -2.56 14.43
N THR A 68 10.90 -2.36 14.30
CA THR A 68 11.73 -1.74 15.32
C THR A 68 11.32 -0.27 15.42
N ALA A 69 11.60 0.36 16.56
CA ALA A 69 11.39 1.81 16.73
C ALA A 69 12.06 2.63 15.60
N GLU A 70 13.13 2.10 15.03
CA GLU A 70 13.84 2.65 13.87
C GLU A 70 13.00 2.62 12.58
N ILE A 71 12.26 1.54 12.31
CA ILE A 71 11.37 1.45 11.13
C ILE A 71 10.18 2.42 11.27
N LEU A 72 9.67 2.64 12.50
CA LEU A 72 8.65 3.66 12.74
C LEU A 72 9.21 5.08 12.53
N ALA A 73 10.41 5.35 13.03
CA ALA A 73 11.08 6.63 12.81
C ALA A 73 11.37 6.87 11.31
N GLN A 74 11.78 5.83 10.58
CA GLN A 74 11.99 5.89 9.14
C GLN A 74 10.70 6.22 8.40
N ARG A 75 9.58 5.55 8.74
CA ARG A 75 8.28 5.82 8.11
C ARG A 75 7.80 7.25 8.40
N GLN A 76 8.00 7.75 9.63
CA GLN A 76 7.67 9.15 9.96
C GLN A 76 8.54 10.15 9.20
N ALA A 77 9.85 9.86 9.08
CA ALA A 77 10.76 10.69 8.29
C ALA A 77 10.37 10.69 6.80
N GLU A 78 10.00 9.53 6.25
CA GLU A 78 9.59 9.39 4.86
C GLU A 78 8.25 10.08 4.58
N GLU A 79 7.31 10.03 5.52
CA GLU A 79 6.03 10.75 5.42
C GLU A 79 6.21 12.28 5.52
N ALA A 80 7.17 12.74 6.34
CA ALA A 80 7.55 14.15 6.42
C ALA A 80 8.17 14.63 5.09
N VAL A 81 9.06 13.83 4.49
CA VAL A 81 9.65 14.12 3.17
C VAL A 81 8.58 14.11 2.09
N ARG A 82 7.65 13.16 2.12
CA ARG A 82 6.54 13.09 1.17
C ARG A 82 5.63 14.32 1.27
N ARG A 83 5.33 14.78 2.48
CA ARG A 83 4.53 15.99 2.70
C ARG A 83 5.27 17.26 2.27
N GLU A 84 6.58 17.33 2.47
CA GLU A 84 7.40 18.46 2.01
C GLU A 84 7.50 18.51 0.48
N THR A 85 7.70 17.36 -0.17
CA THR A 85 7.74 17.27 -1.64
C THR A 85 6.39 17.61 -2.27
N GLU A 86 5.27 17.22 -1.64
CA GLU A 86 3.93 17.61 -2.08
C GLU A 86 3.72 19.13 -1.97
N ARG A 87 4.13 19.76 -0.87
CA ARG A 87 4.08 21.23 -0.72
C ARG A 87 4.95 21.95 -1.75
N ARG A 88 6.15 21.44 -2.04
CA ARG A 88 7.03 22.01 -3.07
C ARG A 88 6.42 21.89 -4.46
N ALA A 89 5.76 20.76 -4.77
CA ALA A 89 5.06 20.60 -6.04
C ALA A 89 3.90 21.60 -6.18
N ASP A 90 3.12 21.82 -5.12
CA ASP A 90 2.03 22.80 -5.12
C ASP A 90 2.54 24.24 -5.33
N GLU A 91 3.65 24.61 -4.68
CA GLU A 91 4.27 25.93 -4.88
C GLU A 91 4.78 26.12 -6.32
N ILE A 92 5.35 25.08 -6.94
CA ILE A 92 5.80 25.13 -8.34
C ILE A 92 4.61 25.30 -9.28
N VAL A 93 3.50 24.57 -9.05
CA VAL A 93 2.27 24.71 -9.85
C VAL A 93 1.69 26.12 -9.71
N ARG A 94 1.67 26.67 -8.49
CA ARG A 94 1.21 28.05 -8.24
C ARG A 94 2.09 29.07 -8.97
N LYS A 95 3.42 28.97 -8.85
CA LYS A 95 4.34 29.85 -9.59
C LYS A 95 4.20 29.73 -11.11
N MET A 96 4.00 28.52 -11.64
CA MET A 96 3.75 28.33 -13.08
C MET A 96 2.41 28.93 -13.53
N ALA A 97 1.40 28.96 -12.65
CA ALA A 97 0.12 29.60 -12.96
C ALA A 97 0.24 31.13 -12.92
N GLU A 98 1.02 31.67 -11.97
CA GLU A 98 1.35 33.09 -11.92
C GLU A 98 2.17 33.53 -13.15
N ASP A 99 3.19 32.76 -13.55
CA ASP A 99 4.05 33.04 -14.72
C ASP A 99 3.31 32.93 -16.08
N LYS A 100 2.33 32.02 -16.20
CA LYS A 100 1.47 31.94 -17.39
C LYS A 100 0.56 33.15 -17.60
N SER A 101 0.38 33.98 -16.58
CA SER A 101 -0.44 35.20 -16.68
C SER A 101 0.28 36.33 -17.42
N ASP A 102 1.58 36.19 -17.69
CA ASP A 102 2.45 37.19 -18.33
C ASP A 102 2.93 36.80 -19.75
N LEU A 103 2.22 35.92 -20.46
CA LEU A 103 2.53 35.59 -21.86
C LEU A 103 1.56 36.31 -22.81
N PRO A 104 2.05 36.98 -23.87
CA PRO A 104 1.22 37.74 -24.80
C PRO A 104 0.46 36.77 -25.73
N GLU A 105 -0.68 36.27 -25.24
CA GLU A 105 -1.62 35.38 -25.95
C GLU A 105 -2.06 35.97 -27.31
N GLU A 106 -1.93 37.28 -27.47
CA GLU A 106 -2.20 38.03 -28.70
C GLU A 106 -1.29 37.65 -29.88
N LYS A 107 0.01 37.36 -29.64
CA LYS A 107 0.94 36.99 -30.73
C LYS A 107 0.73 35.56 -31.22
N THR A 108 0.38 34.65 -30.32
CA THR A 108 0.14 33.23 -30.67
C THR A 108 -1.14 33.09 -31.49
N ALA A 109 -2.19 33.85 -31.14
CA ALA A 109 -3.44 33.88 -31.91
C ALA A 109 -3.25 34.47 -33.32
N GLN A 110 -2.38 35.48 -33.47
CA GLN A 110 -2.10 36.09 -34.77
C GLN A 110 -1.30 35.16 -35.70
N ALA A 111 -0.31 34.44 -35.15
CA ALA A 111 0.49 33.48 -35.91
C ALA A 111 -0.36 32.31 -36.45
N VAL A 112 -1.31 31.80 -35.66
CA VAL A 112 -2.20 30.70 -36.10
C VAL A 112 -3.13 31.15 -37.23
N ARG A 113 -3.60 32.40 -37.21
CA ARG A 113 -4.42 32.97 -38.29
C ARG A 113 -3.65 33.15 -39.60
N GLU A 114 -2.38 33.55 -39.51
CA GLU A 114 -1.52 33.76 -40.67
C GLU A 114 -1.17 32.43 -41.36
N ILE A 115 -0.91 31.37 -40.60
CA ILE A 115 -0.64 30.02 -41.12
C ILE A 115 -1.89 29.44 -41.81
N ALA A 116 -3.07 29.57 -41.18
CA ALA A 116 -4.32 29.09 -41.76
C ALA A 116 -4.72 29.85 -43.06
N GLY A 117 -4.36 31.13 -43.17
CA GLY A 117 -4.56 31.92 -44.39
C GLY A 117 -3.62 31.51 -45.54
N GLN A 118 -2.35 31.19 -45.23
CA GLN A 118 -1.39 30.72 -46.24
C GLN A 118 -1.74 29.33 -46.81
N GLU A 119 -2.40 28.47 -46.04
CA GLU A 119 -2.81 27.14 -46.50
C GLU A 119 -4.01 27.20 -47.47
N GLN A 120 -4.89 28.20 -47.34
CA GLN A 120 -6.01 28.40 -48.27
C GLN A 120 -5.56 28.98 -49.63
N ASP A 121 -4.54 29.85 -49.63
CA ASP A 121 -3.98 30.46 -50.85
C ASP A 121 -3.26 29.42 -51.72
N ARG A 122 -2.71 28.35 -51.12
CA ARG A 122 -2.06 27.25 -51.85
C ARG A 122 -3.01 26.24 -52.50
N MET A 123 -4.29 26.22 -52.14
CA MET A 123 -5.27 25.24 -52.64
C MET A 123 -6.17 25.76 -53.77
N THR A 124 -5.95 26.96 -54.28
CA THR A 124 -6.61 27.44 -55.51
C THR A 124 -5.58 27.58 -56.64
N PRO A 125 -5.48 26.58 -57.54
CA PRO A 125 -4.68 26.75 -58.76
C PRO A 125 -5.41 27.66 -59.77
N PRO A 126 -4.68 28.40 -60.63
CA PRO A 126 -5.24 29.26 -61.68
C PRO A 126 -5.93 28.49 -62.81
#